data_AF-A0A9W9ZII2-F1
#
_entry.id   AF-A0A9W9ZII2-F1
#
_cell.length_a   1.000
_cell.length_b   1.000
_cell.length_c   1.000
_cell.angle_alpha   90.00
_cell.angle_beta   90.00
_cell.angle_gamma   90.00
#
_symmetry.space_group_name_H-M   'P 1'
#
loop_
_entity.id
_entity.type
_entity.pdbx_description
1 polymer ?
#
loop_
_entity_poly.entity_id
_entity_poly.type
_entity_poly.pdbx_seq_one_letter_code
_entity_poly.pdbx_strand_id
1 'polypeptide(L)'
;MFMAARKLLDILVAHCSKLCILSYIIGIIWLCALSDRAFNGRVYFSENALLPGLVEAEYKNHRLASELFGKLSTVPEGDMSSAASQLIMNAMENIGLHTYHQNFTVHMPFPGVSEAHEVTGMNVYGILRAPRIAGTEAMVISVPYNQGSNKGALALMLSFADHCRRKSYWSKDIIFLVTDKDQLGMQAWLDVYHGIPNSYISSAPLEGHSGSIQAALNLEFAHEKVNFFDIAIEGINGQLLILI
;
A
#
# COMPACT_ATOMS: atom_id res chain seq x y z
N MET A 1 11.90 -65.88 -0.35
CA MET A 1 11.28 -64.54 -0.50
C MET A 1 9.78 -64.59 -0.76
N PHE A 2 9.27 -65.42 -1.69
CA PHE A 2 7.83 -65.53 -2.02
C PHE A 2 6.92 -66.04 -0.88
N MET A 3 7.41 -66.88 0.03
CA MET A 3 6.58 -67.51 1.07
C MET A 3 6.22 -66.57 2.23
N ALA A 4 7.08 -65.59 2.52
CA ALA A 4 6.84 -64.59 3.57
C ALA A 4 5.81 -63.55 3.13
N ALA A 5 5.85 -63.12 1.87
CA ALA A 5 4.88 -62.20 1.29
C ALA A 5 3.47 -62.78 1.29
N ARG A 6 3.32 -64.09 1.03
CA ARG A 6 2.03 -64.78 1.00
C ARG A 6 1.38 -64.87 2.38
N LYS A 7 2.17 -65.20 3.42
CA LYS A 7 1.70 -65.18 4.82
C LYS A 7 1.25 -63.79 5.27
N LEU A 8 1.96 -62.74 4.86
CA LEU A 8 1.58 -61.36 5.17
C LEU A 8 0.24 -60.98 4.53
N LEU A 9 0.02 -61.41 3.28
CA LEU A 9 -1.21 -61.20 2.52
C LEU A 9 -2.40 -61.90 3.18
N ASP A 10 -2.23 -63.15 3.61
CA ASP A 10 -3.30 -63.91 4.29
C ASP A 10 -3.70 -63.25 5.63
N ILE A 11 -2.71 -62.73 6.39
CA ILE A 11 -2.95 -61.99 7.65
C ILE A 11 -3.68 -60.67 7.40
N LEU A 12 -3.27 -59.92 6.37
CA LEU A 12 -3.89 -58.66 5.95
C LEU A 12 -5.34 -58.88 5.49
N VAL A 13 -5.61 -59.92 4.71
CA VAL A 13 -6.97 -60.27 4.26
C VAL A 13 -7.84 -60.67 5.46
N ALA A 14 -7.31 -61.48 6.39
CA ALA A 14 -8.04 -61.89 7.59
C ALA A 14 -8.40 -60.71 8.52
N HIS A 15 -7.60 -59.63 8.53
CA HIS A 15 -7.80 -58.46 9.38
C HIS A 15 -8.25 -57.21 8.63
N CYS A 16 -8.58 -57.34 7.34
CA CYS A 16 -8.88 -56.23 6.44
C CYS A 16 -9.99 -55.32 7.01
N SER A 17 -11.10 -55.90 7.47
CA SER A 17 -12.22 -55.14 8.04
C SER A 17 -11.82 -54.34 9.29
N LYS A 18 -11.02 -54.94 10.19
CA LYS A 18 -10.53 -54.27 11.41
C LYS A 18 -9.57 -53.14 11.08
N LEU A 19 -8.67 -53.35 10.11
CA LEU A 19 -7.72 -52.35 9.64
C LEU A 19 -8.44 -51.18 8.94
N CYS A 20 -9.47 -51.45 8.14
CA CYS A 20 -10.30 -50.40 7.53
C CYS A 20 -11.00 -49.54 8.59
N ILE A 21 -11.61 -50.15 9.61
CA ILE A 21 -12.28 -49.42 10.70
C ILE A 21 -11.26 -48.60 11.49
N LEU A 22 -10.10 -49.18 11.82
CA LEU A 22 -9.03 -48.49 12.53
C LEU A 22 -8.53 -47.28 11.72
N SER A 23 -8.26 -47.46 10.42
CA SER A 23 -7.82 -46.39 9.52
C SER A 23 -8.87 -45.29 9.38
N TYR A 24 -10.16 -45.64 9.37
CA TYR A 24 -11.25 -44.67 9.31
C TYR A 24 -11.32 -43.81 10.59
N ILE A 25 -11.21 -44.45 11.75
CA ILE A 25 -11.18 -43.75 13.05
C ILE A 25 -9.95 -42.84 13.15
N ILE A 26 -8.77 -43.33 12.75
CA ILE A 26 -7.54 -42.53 12.70
C ILE A 26 -7.72 -41.32 11.78
N GLY A 27 -8.36 -41.49 10.62
CA GLY A 27 -8.66 -40.40 9.69
C GLY A 27 -9.57 -39.33 10.30
N ILE A 28 -10.62 -39.73 11.02
CA ILE A 28 -11.51 -38.80 11.72
C ILE A 28 -10.76 -38.03 12.81
N ILE A 29 -9.96 -38.72 13.63
CA ILE A 29 -9.17 -38.09 14.69
C ILE A 29 -8.19 -37.08 14.08
N TRP A 30 -7.55 -37.43 12.96
CA TRP A 30 -6.62 -36.54 12.27
C TRP A 30 -7.31 -35.30 11.69
N LEU A 31 -8.51 -35.45 11.12
CA LEU A 31 -9.33 -34.32 10.65
C LEU A 31 -9.70 -33.38 11.80
N CYS A 32 -10.07 -33.92 12.96
CA CYS A 32 -10.35 -33.11 14.15
C CYS A 32 -9.08 -32.42 14.67
N ALA A 33 -7.94 -33.11 14.66
CA ALA A 33 -6.65 -32.53 15.06
C ALA A 33 -6.22 -31.38 14.13
N LEU A 34 -6.56 -31.44 12.84
CA LEU A 34 -6.27 -30.37 11.87
C LEU A 34 -6.99 -29.05 12.18
N SER A 35 -8.05 -29.08 12.99
CA SER A 35 -8.73 -27.87 13.47
C SER A 35 -7.90 -27.10 14.49
N ASP A 36 -6.92 -27.74 15.14
CA ASP A 36 -6.02 -27.09 16.08
C ASP A 36 -4.89 -26.37 15.32
N ARG A 37 -4.60 -25.14 15.75
CA ARG A 37 -3.58 -24.26 15.15
C ARG A 37 -2.17 -24.85 15.25
N ALA A 38 -1.94 -25.83 16.13
CA ALA A 38 -0.66 -26.53 16.25
C ALA A 38 -0.40 -27.52 15.10
N PHE A 39 -1.44 -28.13 14.52
CA PHE A 39 -1.34 -29.12 13.43
C PHE A 39 -1.67 -28.53 12.06
N ASN A 40 -2.39 -27.42 12.01
CA ASN A 40 -2.54 -26.64 10.80
C ASN A 40 -1.22 -25.91 10.52
N GLY A 41 -0.39 -26.46 9.63
CA GLY A 41 0.72 -25.70 9.06
C GLY A 41 0.16 -24.38 8.55
N ARG A 42 0.74 -23.24 8.97
CA ARG A 42 0.31 -21.89 8.55
C ARG A 42 0.59 -21.66 7.07
N VAL A 43 0.08 -22.51 6.19
CA VAL A 43 0.26 -22.40 4.75
C VAL A 43 -0.77 -21.38 4.28
N TYR A 44 -0.38 -20.11 4.39
CA TYR A 44 -1.10 -19.01 3.76
C TYR A 44 -1.16 -19.27 2.26
N PHE A 45 -2.34 -19.61 1.76
CA PHE A 45 -2.59 -19.77 0.34
C PHE A 45 -2.85 -18.37 -0.24
N SER A 46 -1.81 -17.76 -0.79
CA SER A 46 -1.97 -16.46 -1.45
C SER A 46 -2.62 -16.67 -2.81
N GLU A 47 -3.77 -16.04 -3.05
CA GLU A 47 -4.35 -15.96 -4.40
C GLU A 47 -3.36 -15.32 -5.39
N ASN A 48 -2.54 -14.37 -4.93
CA ASN A 48 -1.46 -13.76 -5.72
C ASN A 48 -0.35 -14.77 -6.10
N ALA A 49 -0.24 -15.90 -5.39
CA ALA A 49 0.70 -16.97 -5.71
C ALA A 49 0.17 -17.96 -6.77
N LEU A 50 -1.09 -17.81 -7.23
CA LEU A 50 -1.67 -18.63 -8.30
C LEU A 50 -1.46 -18.06 -9.72
N LEU A 51 -0.89 -16.85 -9.83
CA LEU A 51 -0.55 -16.21 -11.12
C LEU A 51 0.97 -16.05 -11.35
N PRO A 52 1.83 -17.03 -11.03
CA PRO A 52 3.26 -16.91 -11.35
C PRO A 52 3.41 -16.84 -12.87
N GLY A 53 3.95 -15.72 -13.37
CA GLY A 53 4.23 -15.49 -14.79
C GLY A 53 3.24 -14.62 -15.56
N LEU A 54 2.12 -14.19 -14.96
CA LEU A 54 1.19 -13.25 -15.61
C LEU A 54 1.49 -11.77 -15.30
N VAL A 55 2.34 -11.53 -14.29
CA VAL A 55 2.64 -10.21 -13.73
C VAL A 55 4.07 -9.83 -14.08
N GLU A 56 4.25 -8.61 -14.59
CA GLU A 56 5.58 -8.04 -14.77
C GLU A 56 6.04 -7.46 -13.43
N ALA A 57 7.06 -8.09 -12.83
CA ALA A 57 7.60 -7.66 -11.53
C ALA A 57 8.52 -6.45 -11.64
N GLU A 58 8.93 -6.07 -12.86
CA GLU A 58 9.93 -5.04 -13.09
C GLU A 58 9.28 -3.74 -13.61
N TYR A 59 9.65 -2.64 -12.98
CA TYR A 59 9.32 -1.30 -13.44
C TYR A 59 10.45 -0.76 -14.33
N LYS A 60 10.14 -0.42 -15.60
CA LYS A 60 11.11 0.01 -16.61
C LYS A 60 10.75 1.34 -17.29
N ASN A 61 10.12 2.28 -16.58
CA ASN A 61 9.75 3.60 -17.13
C ASN A 61 10.75 4.72 -16.76
N HIS A 62 12.06 4.47 -16.82
CA HIS A 62 13.07 5.51 -16.55
C HIS A 62 12.91 6.74 -17.46
N ARG A 63 12.66 6.55 -18.76
CA ARG A 63 12.54 7.65 -19.73
C ARG A 63 11.40 8.61 -19.38
N LEU A 64 10.25 8.06 -18.99
CA LEU A 64 9.08 8.85 -18.62
C LEU A 64 9.30 9.55 -17.28
N ALA A 65 9.95 8.89 -16.31
CA ALA A 65 10.37 9.54 -15.07
C ALA A 65 11.29 10.74 -15.33
N SER A 66 12.28 10.63 -16.22
CA SER A 66 13.16 11.76 -16.57
C SER A 66 12.42 12.89 -17.31
N GLU A 67 11.47 12.57 -18.18
CA GLU A 67 10.64 13.58 -18.85
C GLU A 67 9.75 14.34 -17.84
N LEU A 68 9.09 13.61 -16.94
CA LEU A 68 8.29 14.19 -15.87
C LEU A 68 9.13 15.01 -14.90
N PHE A 69 10.34 14.56 -14.58
CA PHE A 69 11.27 15.33 -13.77
C PHE A 69 11.57 16.68 -14.42
N GLY A 70 11.91 16.71 -15.71
CA GLY A 70 12.14 17.97 -16.43
C GLY A 70 10.92 18.90 -16.45
N LYS A 71 9.70 18.35 -16.54
CA LYS A 71 8.45 19.13 -16.43
C LYS A 71 8.22 19.66 -15.01
N LEU A 72 8.58 18.89 -13.97
CA LEU A 72 8.44 19.30 -12.58
C LEU A 72 9.55 20.26 -12.13
N SER A 73 10.72 20.26 -12.79
CA SER A 73 11.79 21.22 -12.52
C SER A 73 11.35 22.67 -12.75
N THR A 74 10.37 22.91 -13.63
CA THR A 74 9.82 24.25 -13.87
C THR A 74 8.91 24.75 -12.74
N VAL A 75 8.55 23.88 -11.79
CA VAL A 75 7.71 24.25 -10.65
C VAL A 75 8.53 25.10 -9.67
N PRO A 76 7.99 26.24 -9.19
CA PRO A 76 8.65 27.09 -8.21
C PRO A 76 9.04 26.31 -6.95
N GLU A 77 10.21 26.62 -6.41
CA GLU A 77 10.62 26.20 -5.08
C GLU A 77 9.82 26.97 -4.02
N GLY A 78 9.62 26.34 -2.86
CA GLY A 78 8.77 26.83 -1.78
C GLY A 78 7.54 25.96 -1.57
N ASP A 79 6.61 26.44 -0.73
CA ASP A 79 5.40 25.70 -0.37
C ASP A 79 4.52 25.36 -1.59
N MET A 80 3.61 24.38 -1.42
CA MET A 80 2.75 23.95 -2.51
C MET A 80 1.78 25.06 -2.94
N SER A 81 2.19 25.84 -3.94
CA SER A 81 1.36 26.87 -4.55
C SER A 81 0.17 26.27 -5.33
N SER A 82 -0.84 27.10 -5.60
CA SER A 82 -1.97 26.74 -6.46
C SER A 82 -1.52 26.33 -7.88
N ALA A 83 -0.45 26.94 -8.40
CA ALA A 83 0.12 26.57 -9.69
C ALA A 83 0.82 25.19 -9.64
N ALA A 84 1.61 24.94 -8.59
CA ALA A 84 2.31 23.65 -8.41
C ALA A 84 1.32 22.48 -8.27
N SER A 85 0.31 22.64 -7.41
CA SER A 85 -0.75 21.65 -7.23
C SER A 85 -1.52 21.40 -8.52
N GLN A 86 -1.90 22.44 -9.28
CA GLN A 86 -2.57 22.27 -10.58
C GLN A 86 -1.71 21.50 -11.58
N LEU A 87 -0.40 21.77 -11.64
CA LEU A 87 0.50 21.01 -12.52
C LEU A 87 0.57 19.53 -12.14
N ILE A 88 0.64 19.23 -10.84
CA ILE A 88 0.64 17.85 -10.33
C ILE A 88 -0.71 17.18 -10.61
N MET A 89 -1.82 17.88 -10.37
CA MET A 89 -3.16 17.36 -10.62
C MET A 89 -3.36 17.05 -12.11
N ASN A 90 -2.99 17.99 -12.99
CA ASN A 90 -3.03 17.78 -14.44
C ASN A 90 -2.15 16.59 -14.86
N ALA A 91 -0.99 16.39 -14.25
CA ALA A 91 -0.14 15.24 -14.54
C ALA A 91 -0.82 13.91 -14.14
N MET A 92 -1.45 13.86 -12.96
CA MET A 92 -2.21 12.70 -12.48
C MET A 92 -3.44 12.41 -13.36
N GLU A 93 -4.18 13.44 -13.76
CA GLU A 93 -5.34 13.33 -14.65
C GLU A 93 -4.95 12.85 -16.06
N ASN A 94 -3.84 13.36 -16.61
CA ASN A 94 -3.33 12.91 -17.91
C ASN A 94 -2.93 11.43 -17.90
N ILE A 95 -2.50 10.91 -16.75
CA ILE A 95 -2.27 9.47 -16.55
C ILE A 95 -3.60 8.70 -16.47
N GLY A 96 -4.70 9.37 -16.10
CA GLY A 96 -6.03 8.78 -15.93
C GLY A 96 -6.31 8.34 -14.50
N LEU A 97 -5.72 9.02 -13.51
CA LEU A 97 -6.07 8.87 -12.09
C LEU A 97 -7.29 9.72 -11.74
N HIS A 98 -8.06 9.30 -10.74
CA HIS A 98 -9.09 10.14 -10.12
C HIS A 98 -8.42 11.09 -9.13
N THR A 99 -8.26 12.34 -9.54
CA THR A 99 -7.44 13.33 -8.82
C THR A 99 -8.29 14.24 -7.96
N TYR A 100 -7.80 14.53 -6.77
CA TYR A 100 -8.47 15.35 -5.76
C TYR A 100 -7.41 16.18 -5.00
N HIS A 101 -7.88 17.18 -4.26
CA HIS A 101 -7.07 17.98 -3.36
C HIS A 101 -7.74 18.09 -1.99
N GLN A 102 -6.96 18.44 -0.97
CA GLN A 102 -7.45 18.65 0.38
C GLN A 102 -6.73 19.82 1.02
N ASN A 103 -7.48 20.84 1.39
CA ASN A 103 -6.97 21.97 2.15
C ASN A 103 -6.99 21.64 3.64
N PHE A 104 -5.96 22.06 4.36
CA PHE A 104 -5.88 21.91 5.81
C PHE A 104 -5.22 23.13 6.47
N THR A 105 -5.52 23.33 7.75
CA THR A 105 -4.96 24.38 8.59
C THR A 105 -4.56 23.77 9.93
N VAL A 106 -3.30 23.96 10.31
CA VAL A 106 -2.75 23.51 11.59
C VAL A 106 -2.71 24.69 12.54
N HIS A 107 -3.39 24.58 13.67
CA HIS A 107 -3.39 25.54 14.74
C HIS A 107 -2.34 25.11 15.78
N MET A 108 -1.20 25.81 15.84
CA MET A 108 -0.15 25.52 16.82
C MET A 108 -0.37 26.33 18.10
N PRO A 109 -0.70 25.69 19.24
CA PRO A 109 -0.81 26.40 20.51
C PRO A 109 0.58 26.68 21.08
N PHE A 110 1.09 27.90 20.94
CA PHE A 110 2.25 28.34 21.69
C PHE A 110 1.80 28.95 23.04
N PRO A 111 2.30 28.44 24.18
CA PRO A 111 2.04 29.09 25.47
C PRO A 111 2.60 30.52 25.47
N GLY A 112 1.74 31.53 25.57
CA GLY A 112 2.14 32.93 25.74
C GLY A 112 2.12 33.82 24.48
N VAL A 113 1.61 33.35 23.35
CA VAL A 113 1.38 34.17 22.14
C VAL A 113 -0.12 34.36 21.94
N SER A 114 -0.57 35.63 21.86
CA SER A 114 -1.99 36.00 21.75
C SER A 114 -2.65 35.64 20.41
N GLU A 115 -1.84 35.31 19.39
CA GLU A 115 -2.28 34.87 18.07
C GLU A 115 -1.75 33.45 17.83
N ALA A 116 -2.67 32.49 17.61
CA ALA A 116 -2.31 31.14 17.22
C ALA A 116 -1.55 31.22 15.89
N HIS A 117 -0.34 30.65 15.82
CA HIS A 117 0.33 30.48 14.54
C HIS A 117 -0.42 29.42 13.75
N GLU A 118 -1.06 29.85 12.66
CA GLU A 118 -1.78 28.99 11.74
C GLU A 118 -0.91 28.67 10.54
N VAL A 119 -0.72 27.37 10.27
CA VAL A 119 -0.01 26.89 9.09
C VAL A 119 -1.04 26.26 8.17
N THR A 120 -1.33 26.92 7.06
CA THR A 120 -2.18 26.39 6.00
C THR A 120 -1.36 25.56 5.02
N GLY A 121 -1.96 24.50 4.47
CA GLY A 121 -1.36 23.70 3.41
C GLY A 121 -2.42 23.03 2.54
N MET A 122 -1.97 22.42 1.44
CA MET A 122 -2.83 21.69 0.52
C MET A 122 -2.18 20.40 0.06
N ASN A 123 -2.85 19.28 0.32
CA ASN A 123 -2.46 17.98 -0.20
C ASN A 123 -3.12 17.72 -1.55
N VAL A 124 -2.43 16.97 -2.42
CA VAL A 124 -2.95 16.50 -3.71
C VAL A 124 -2.86 14.99 -3.74
N TYR A 125 -3.93 14.31 -4.16
CA TYR A 125 -3.90 12.85 -4.28
C TYR A 125 -4.67 12.35 -5.49
N GLY A 126 -4.19 11.25 -6.06
CA GLY A 126 -4.81 10.55 -7.19
C GLY A 126 -5.10 9.10 -6.84
N ILE A 127 -6.31 8.63 -7.15
CA ILE A 127 -6.71 7.24 -6.90
C ILE A 127 -6.74 6.46 -8.22
N LEU A 128 -5.96 5.40 -8.29
CA LEU A 128 -6.07 4.35 -9.31
C LEU A 128 -6.96 3.22 -8.78
N ARG A 129 -8.13 3.04 -9.40
CA ARG A 129 -9.03 1.93 -9.05
C ARG A 129 -8.56 0.62 -9.65
N ALA A 130 -8.50 -0.44 -8.83
CA ALA A 130 -8.22 -1.80 -9.28
C ALA A 130 -9.36 -2.28 -10.20
N PRO A 131 -9.07 -2.75 -11.43
CA PRO A 131 -10.12 -3.05 -12.40
C PRO A 131 -11.07 -4.21 -12.04
N ARG A 132 -10.69 -5.08 -11.09
CA ARG A 132 -11.38 -6.37 -10.86
C ARG A 132 -11.94 -6.56 -9.44
N ILE A 133 -11.90 -5.54 -8.59
CA ILE A 133 -12.23 -5.66 -7.15
C ILE A 133 -13.15 -4.51 -6.72
N ALA A 134 -13.89 -4.72 -5.63
CA ALA A 134 -14.84 -3.78 -5.06
C ALA A 134 -14.21 -2.51 -4.41
N GLY A 135 -12.91 -2.26 -4.57
CA GLY A 135 -12.22 -1.10 -3.98
C GLY A 135 -12.19 -1.08 -2.45
N THR A 136 -12.28 -2.24 -1.80
CA THR A 136 -12.36 -2.35 -0.32
C THR A 136 -11.00 -2.26 0.37
N GLU A 137 -9.91 -2.37 -0.38
CA GLU A 137 -8.53 -2.29 0.11
C GLU A 137 -7.73 -1.33 -0.76
N ALA A 138 -6.84 -0.58 -0.12
CA ALA A 138 -5.97 0.38 -0.78
C ALA A 138 -4.50 0.23 -0.33
N MET A 139 -3.59 0.66 -1.21
CA MET A 139 -2.19 0.93 -0.88
C MET A 139 -1.92 2.41 -1.11
N VAL A 140 -1.09 3.02 -0.27
CA VAL A 140 -0.70 4.43 -0.40
C VAL A 140 0.75 4.51 -0.84
N ILE A 141 1.03 5.32 -1.85
CA ILE A 141 2.38 5.74 -2.21
C ILE A 141 2.42 7.25 -2.00
N SER A 142 3.19 7.69 -1.01
CA SER A 142 3.28 9.09 -0.61
C SER A 142 4.62 9.70 -1.01
N VAL A 143 4.58 10.98 -1.40
CA VAL A 143 5.76 11.80 -1.65
C VAL A 143 5.55 13.14 -0.94
N PRO A 144 6.37 13.52 0.05
CA PRO A 144 6.33 14.87 0.58
C PRO A 144 6.88 15.83 -0.46
N TYR A 145 6.18 16.94 -0.71
CA TYR A 145 6.62 17.95 -1.68
C TYR A 145 7.91 18.65 -1.22
N ASN A 146 8.10 18.79 0.10
CA ASN A 146 9.28 19.34 0.77
C ASN A 146 9.85 20.59 0.05
N GLN A 147 9.02 21.63 -0.04
CA GLN A 147 9.36 22.89 -0.71
C GLN A 147 9.79 22.76 -2.18
N GLY A 148 9.39 21.70 -2.87
CA GLY A 148 9.81 21.42 -4.24
C GLY A 148 11.18 20.77 -4.36
N SER A 149 11.82 20.35 -3.27
CA SER A 149 13.10 19.63 -3.29
C SER A 149 12.93 18.19 -3.80
N ASN A 150 11.81 17.54 -3.46
CA ASN A 150 11.60 16.11 -3.71
C ASN A 150 11.03 15.81 -5.12
N LYS A 151 11.38 16.63 -6.12
CA LYS A 151 10.90 16.52 -7.52
C LYS A 151 11.25 15.16 -8.15
N GLY A 152 12.38 14.57 -7.77
CA GLY A 152 12.83 13.26 -8.24
C GLY A 152 11.89 12.12 -7.81
N ALA A 153 11.51 12.07 -6.54
CA ALA A 153 10.56 11.08 -6.04
C ALA A 153 9.16 11.29 -6.62
N LEU A 154 8.74 12.54 -6.77
CA LEU A 154 7.45 12.89 -7.41
C LEU A 154 7.40 12.41 -8.87
N ALA A 155 8.47 12.65 -9.64
CA ALA A 155 8.58 12.17 -11.02
C ALA A 155 8.58 10.64 -11.11
N LEU A 156 9.27 9.96 -10.18
CA LEU A 156 9.25 8.51 -10.08
C LEU A 156 7.85 7.98 -9.76
N MET A 157 7.16 8.59 -8.78
CA MET A 157 5.81 8.21 -8.39
C MET A 157 4.83 8.33 -9.55
N LEU A 158 4.82 9.47 -10.25
CA LEU A 158 3.95 9.68 -11.41
C LEU A 158 4.27 8.71 -12.56
N SER A 159 5.56 8.42 -12.79
CA SER A 159 5.95 7.46 -13.81
C SER A 159 5.57 6.03 -13.45
N PHE A 160 5.61 5.69 -12.17
CA PHE A 160 5.08 4.44 -11.64
C PHE A 160 3.55 4.40 -11.76
N ALA A 161 2.84 5.50 -11.52
CA ALA A 161 1.40 5.58 -11.72
C ALA A 161 1.00 5.30 -13.18
N ASP A 162 1.72 5.84 -14.17
CA ASP A 162 1.53 5.49 -15.60
C ASP A 162 1.76 4.00 -15.86
N HIS A 163 2.81 3.42 -15.27
CA HIS A 163 3.04 1.98 -15.35
C HIS A 163 1.84 1.21 -14.77
N CYS A 164 1.41 1.55 -13.55
CA CYS A 164 0.29 0.90 -12.88
C CYS A 164 -1.00 0.99 -13.69
N ARG A 165 -1.29 2.16 -14.29
CA ARG A 165 -2.49 2.39 -15.09
C ARG A 165 -2.60 1.43 -16.28
N ARG A 166 -1.47 1.09 -16.91
CA ARG A 166 -1.41 0.20 -18.09
C ARG A 166 -1.56 -1.28 -17.72
N LYS A 167 -1.47 -1.62 -16.44
CA LYS A 167 -1.55 -3.00 -15.93
C LYS A 167 -2.92 -3.25 -15.31
N SER A 168 -3.50 -4.41 -15.60
CA SER A 168 -4.85 -4.78 -15.15
C SER A 168 -4.87 -5.80 -14.02
N TYR A 169 -3.71 -6.16 -13.48
CA TYR A 169 -3.54 -7.20 -12.45
C TYR A 169 -3.51 -6.66 -11.01
N TRP A 170 -3.73 -5.37 -10.79
CA TRP A 170 -3.75 -4.81 -9.44
C TRP A 170 -4.93 -5.36 -8.65
N SER A 171 -4.63 -5.88 -7.44
CA SER A 171 -5.61 -6.43 -6.53
C SER A 171 -6.06 -5.45 -5.43
N LYS A 172 -5.58 -4.21 -5.46
CA LYS A 172 -5.91 -3.15 -4.50
C LYS A 172 -5.92 -1.81 -5.22
N ASP A 173 -6.74 -0.89 -4.75
CA ASP A 173 -6.67 0.49 -5.21
C ASP A 173 -5.32 1.08 -4.81
N ILE A 174 -4.76 1.96 -5.64
CA ILE A 174 -3.48 2.63 -5.33
C ILE A 174 -3.74 4.12 -5.23
N ILE A 175 -3.43 4.68 -4.06
CA ILE A 175 -3.52 6.10 -3.77
C ILE A 175 -2.13 6.69 -3.92
N PHE A 176 -1.98 7.63 -4.84
CA PHE A 176 -0.76 8.42 -5.01
C PHE A 176 -0.96 9.75 -4.28
N LEU A 177 -0.30 9.94 -3.16
CA LEU A 177 -0.49 11.08 -2.26
C LEU A 177 0.74 12.01 -2.31
N VAL A 178 0.54 13.28 -2.59
CA VAL A 178 1.54 14.33 -2.45
C VAL A 178 1.16 15.22 -1.29
N THR A 179 1.99 15.22 -0.25
CA THR A 179 1.72 15.99 0.97
C THR A 179 2.45 17.32 0.95
N ASP A 180 1.74 18.37 1.35
CA ASP A 180 2.36 19.66 1.69
C ASP A 180 2.71 19.67 3.18
N LYS A 181 3.73 20.44 3.57
CA LYS A 181 4.23 20.50 4.96
C LYS A 181 4.58 19.12 5.56
N ASP A 182 4.99 18.18 4.71
CA ASP A 182 5.50 16.85 5.07
C ASP A 182 4.58 16.06 6.03
N GLN A 183 4.99 15.87 7.29
CA GLN A 183 4.23 15.13 8.29
C GLN A 183 2.88 15.78 8.65
N LEU A 184 2.80 17.11 8.64
CA LEU A 184 1.56 17.82 8.99
C LEU A 184 0.48 17.57 7.95
N GLY A 185 0.83 17.64 6.65
CA GLY A 185 -0.10 17.31 5.58
C GLY A 185 -0.49 15.84 5.60
N MET A 186 0.45 14.93 5.88
CA MET A 186 0.14 13.50 6.01
C MET A 186 -0.87 13.24 7.12
N GLN A 187 -0.66 13.81 8.31
CA GLN A 187 -1.59 13.66 9.43
C GLN A 187 -2.97 14.24 9.09
N ALA A 188 -3.00 15.45 8.53
CA ALA A 188 -4.24 16.12 8.12
C ALA A 188 -5.09 15.28 7.15
N TRP A 189 -4.43 14.54 6.26
CA TRP A 189 -5.08 13.64 5.32
C TRP A 189 -5.55 12.35 5.99
N LEU A 190 -4.71 11.72 6.81
CA LEU A 190 -5.03 10.48 7.53
C LEU A 190 -6.18 10.65 8.51
N ASP A 191 -6.23 11.77 9.23
CA ASP A 191 -7.29 12.10 10.18
C ASP A 191 -8.66 12.05 9.48
N VAL A 192 -8.78 12.70 8.33
CA VAL A 192 -10.04 12.68 7.55
C VAL A 192 -10.28 11.32 6.90
N TYR A 193 -9.22 10.64 6.42
CA TYR A 193 -9.33 9.32 5.79
C TYR A 193 -9.93 8.27 6.74
N HIS A 194 -9.52 8.31 8.01
CA HIS A 194 -9.98 7.40 9.06
C HIS A 194 -11.16 7.94 9.88
N GLY A 195 -11.57 9.19 9.65
CA GLY A 195 -12.63 9.85 10.41
C GLY A 195 -12.25 10.14 11.87
N ILE A 196 -10.96 10.36 12.14
CA ILE A 196 -10.42 10.68 13.45
C ILE A 196 -10.44 12.21 13.62
N PRO A 197 -11.19 12.75 14.61
CA PRO A 197 -11.20 14.19 14.86
C PRO A 197 -9.88 14.65 15.51
N ASN A 198 -9.34 15.77 15.06
CA ASN A 198 -8.13 16.39 15.61
C ASN A 198 -8.40 17.81 16.08
N SER A 199 -8.00 18.15 17.31
CA SER A 199 -8.19 19.48 17.90
C SER A 199 -7.22 20.54 17.34
N TYR A 200 -6.09 20.11 16.78
CA TYR A 200 -5.01 20.99 16.30
C TYR A 200 -4.98 21.14 14.79
N ILE A 201 -5.65 20.24 14.05
CA ILE A 201 -5.65 20.24 12.59
C ILE A 201 -7.09 20.30 12.09
N SER A 202 -7.43 21.36 11.38
CA SER A 202 -8.70 21.51 10.67
C SER A 202 -8.49 21.15 9.20
N SER A 203 -9.15 20.09 8.74
CA SER A 203 -9.00 19.57 7.37
C SER A 203 -10.33 19.57 6.63
N ALA A 204 -10.29 19.90 5.34
CA ALA A 204 -11.43 19.72 4.45
C ALA A 204 -11.80 18.23 4.30
N PRO A 205 -13.08 17.90 4.08
CA PRO A 205 -13.51 16.53 3.80
C PRO A 205 -12.87 16.01 2.51
N LEU A 206 -12.59 14.70 2.44
CA LEU A 206 -12.06 14.08 1.24
C LEU A 206 -13.16 13.88 0.20
N GLU A 207 -13.00 14.49 -0.98
CA GLU A 207 -13.90 14.28 -2.13
C GLU A 207 -13.80 12.86 -2.69
N GLY A 208 -12.60 12.27 -2.67
CA GLY A 208 -12.33 10.92 -3.10
C GLY A 208 -11.89 10.03 -1.95
N HIS A 209 -12.55 8.89 -1.76
CA HIS A 209 -12.20 7.92 -0.73
C HIS A 209 -11.96 6.53 -1.32
N SER A 210 -11.15 5.71 -0.64
CA SER A 210 -10.79 4.35 -1.09
C SER A 210 -10.89 3.35 0.05
N GLY A 211 -10.59 2.09 -0.24
CA GLY A 211 -10.66 1.01 0.73
C GLY A 211 -9.73 1.17 1.95
N SER A 212 -9.81 0.23 2.89
CA SER A 212 -8.91 0.22 4.04
C SER A 212 -7.44 0.15 3.60
N ILE A 213 -6.60 1.04 4.14
CA ILE A 213 -5.17 1.10 3.81
C ILE A 213 -4.48 -0.14 4.38
N GLN A 214 -3.91 -0.95 3.50
CA GLN A 214 -3.21 -2.19 3.86
C GLN A 214 -1.69 -2.00 3.93
N ALA A 215 -1.16 -1.09 3.13
CA ALA A 215 0.27 -0.81 3.02
C ALA A 215 0.49 0.64 2.59
N ALA A 216 1.60 1.22 3.03
CA ALA A 216 2.03 2.55 2.65
C ALA A 216 3.52 2.54 2.31
N LEU A 217 3.90 3.29 1.29
CA LEU A 217 5.28 3.50 0.87
C LEU A 217 5.52 5.00 0.77
N ASN A 218 6.41 5.54 1.61
CA ASN A 218 6.83 6.93 1.51
C ASN A 218 8.13 7.04 0.72
N LEU A 219 8.17 7.93 -0.28
CA LEU A 219 9.32 8.12 -1.16
C LEU A 219 9.94 9.50 -0.91
N GLU A 220 11.15 9.51 -0.36
CA GLU A 220 11.91 10.72 -0.10
C GLU A 220 13.31 10.63 -0.69
N PHE A 221 13.63 11.54 -1.62
CA PHE A 221 14.93 11.60 -2.26
C PHE A 221 15.69 12.81 -1.74
N ALA A 222 16.83 12.56 -1.08
CA ALA A 222 17.73 13.62 -0.63
C ALA A 222 18.41 14.36 -1.80
N HIS A 223 18.61 13.66 -2.93
CA HIS A 223 19.33 14.17 -4.09
C HIS A 223 18.70 13.69 -5.40
N GLU A 224 18.87 14.46 -6.48
CA GLU A 224 18.38 14.10 -7.82
C GLU A 224 19.00 12.81 -8.38
N LYS A 225 20.24 12.51 -8.00
CA LYS A 225 20.95 11.28 -8.37
C LYS A 225 20.96 10.33 -7.18
N VAL A 226 20.27 9.20 -7.35
CA VAL A 226 20.20 8.16 -6.33
C VAL A 226 21.31 7.14 -6.55
N ASN A 227 22.20 7.00 -5.57
CA ASN A 227 23.30 6.02 -5.59
C ASN A 227 22.98 4.78 -4.75
N PHE A 228 22.20 4.95 -3.68
CA PHE A 228 21.80 3.90 -2.75
C PHE A 228 20.37 4.18 -2.27
N PHE A 229 19.67 3.12 -1.89
CA PHE A 229 18.38 3.21 -1.23
C PHE A 229 18.53 2.70 0.20
N ASP A 230 18.01 3.47 1.15
CA ASP A 230 17.80 3.00 2.50
C ASP A 230 16.31 2.62 2.65
N ILE A 231 16.05 1.47 3.27
CA ILE A 231 14.69 0.97 3.45
C ILE A 231 14.43 0.89 4.94
N ALA A 232 13.75 1.91 5.46
CA ALA A 232 13.20 1.91 6.80
C ALA A 232 11.85 1.20 6.79
N ILE A 233 11.72 0.13 7.58
CA ILE A 233 10.44 -0.55 7.80
C ILE A 233 9.89 0.00 9.10
N GLU A 234 8.90 0.89 9.00
CA GLU A 234 8.21 1.45 10.15
C GLU A 234 7.05 0.55 10.59
N GLY A 235 6.99 0.25 11.90
CA GLY A 235 5.93 -0.56 12.52
C GLY A 235 6.37 -1.85 13.20
N ILE A 236 5.49 -2.43 14.04
CA ILE A 236 5.76 -3.70 14.72
C ILE A 236 5.59 -4.84 13.70
N ASN A 237 6.66 -5.57 13.40
CA ASN A 237 6.68 -6.67 12.41
C ASN A 237 6.27 -6.27 10.98
N GLY A 238 6.51 -5.02 10.56
CA GLY A 238 6.12 -4.52 9.24
C GLY A 238 4.63 -4.26 9.05
N GLN A 239 3.86 -4.19 10.15
CA GLN A 239 2.50 -3.65 10.15
C GLN A 239 2.54 -2.14 10.29
N LEU A 240 1.75 -1.42 9.48
CA LEU A 240 1.60 0.03 9.57
C LEU A 240 1.38 0.47 11.02
N LEU A 241 2.16 1.46 11.46
CA LEU A 241 2.01 2.09 12.76
C LEU A 241 0.75 2.96 12.71
N ILE A 242 -0.40 2.34 12.97
CA ILE A 242 -1.65 3.06 13.20
C ILE A 242 -1.52 3.65 14.61
N LEU A 243 -1.19 4.93 14.70
CA LEU A 243 -1.38 5.70 15.92
C LEU A 243 -2.90 5.76 16.16
N ILE A 244 -3.36 5.05 17.20
CA ILE A 244 -4.73 5.10 17.72
C ILE A 244 -4.79 6.18 18.79
#